data_AF-A0A062UAY8-F1
#
_entry.id   AF-A0A062UAY8-F1
#
_cell.length_a   1.000
_cell.length_b   1.000
_cell.length_c   1.000
_cell.angle_alpha   90.00
_cell.angle_beta   90.00
_cell.angle_gamma   90.00
#
_symmetry.space_group_name_H-M   'P 1'
#
loop_
_entity.id
_entity.type
_entity.pdbx_description
1 polymer ?
#
loop_
_entity_poly.entity_id
_entity_poly.type
_entity_poly.pdbx_seq_one_letter_code
_entity_poly.pdbx_strand_id
1 'polypeptide(L)' 'MKHFSLGSKFLKDRGGWWHYVRRVPTRFQEVDKRCVIQIALRTQSLEVAMMRRNGLAEADQ' A
#
# COMPACT_ATOMS: atom_id res chain seq x y z
N MET A 1 5.01 16.92 -9.48
CA MET A 1 3.87 15.98 -9.63
C MET A 1 4.43 14.57 -9.68
N LYS A 2 4.12 13.69 -8.72
CA LYS A 2 4.70 12.33 -8.68
C LYS A 2 4.00 11.46 -9.73
N HIS A 3 4.76 11.01 -10.73
CA HIS A 3 4.32 10.05 -11.75
C HIS A 3 3.83 8.77 -11.07
N PHE A 4 2.52 8.47 -11.13
CA PHE A 4 1.99 7.16 -10.79
C PHE A 4 2.16 6.26 -12.02
N SER A 5 3.36 5.70 -12.20
CA SER A 5 3.58 4.62 -13.16
C SER A 5 2.71 3.42 -12.81
N LEU A 6 2.17 2.70 -13.80
CA LEU A 6 1.29 1.52 -13.62
C LEU A 6 1.81 0.46 -12.62
N GLY A 7 3.10 0.43 -12.30
CA GLY A 7 3.71 -0.46 -11.30
C GLY A 7 3.58 -0.05 -9.83
N SER A 8 3.07 1.16 -9.51
CA SER A 8 3.03 1.69 -8.13
C SER A 8 1.70 1.45 -7.41
N LYS A 9 0.84 0.54 -7.89
CA LYS A 9 -0.46 0.25 -7.24
C LYS A 9 -0.23 -0.08 -5.76
N PHE A 10 -0.97 0.59 -4.89
CA PHE A 10 -0.86 0.53 -3.43
C PHE A 10 0.48 0.95 -2.81
N LEU A 11 1.45 1.43 -3.59
CA LEU A 11 2.71 1.96 -3.05
C LEU A 11 2.67 3.47 -2.94
N LYS A 12 3.07 3.98 -1.76
CA LYS A 12 3.17 5.42 -1.51
C LYS A 12 4.49 5.75 -0.82
N ASP A 13 5.26 6.63 -1.44
CA ASP A 13 6.44 7.25 -0.84
C ASP A 13 6.00 8.34 0.16
N ARG A 14 6.53 8.27 1.38
CA ARG A 14 6.40 9.32 2.40
C ARG A 14 7.77 9.60 3.02
N GLY A 15 8.42 10.66 2.55
CA GLY A 15 9.73 11.07 3.07
C GLY A 15 10.82 10.03 2.82
N GLY A 16 10.81 9.40 1.64
CA GLY A 16 11.75 8.34 1.26
C GLY A 16 11.38 6.95 1.79
N TRP A 17 10.37 6.84 2.67
CA TRP A 17 9.91 5.55 3.19
C TRP A 17 8.67 5.07 2.44
N TRP A 18 8.72 3.82 1.98
CA TRP A 18 7.60 3.20 1.29
C TRP A 18 6.52 2.71 2.25
N HIS A 19 5.27 2.90 1.83
CA HIS A 19 4.08 2.45 2.53
C HIS A 19 3.18 1.69 1.57
N TYR A 20 2.54 0.64 2.09
CA TYR A 20 1.39 0.01 1.46
C TYR A 20 0.14 0.78 1.86
N VAL A 21 -0.61 1.28 0.87
CA VAL A 21 -1.80 2.10 1.09
C VAL A 21 -2.92 1.61 0.18
N ARG A 22 -4.04 1.18 0.77
CA ARG A 22 -5.22 0.76 0.02
C ARG A 22 -6.50 1.19 0.71
N ARG A 23 -7.62 1.16 -0.02
CA ARG A 23 -8.95 1.36 0.58
C ARG A 23 -9.41 0.08 1.29
N VAL A 24 -10.16 0.25 2.37
CA VAL A 24 -10.93 -0.84 2.99
C VAL A 24 -11.97 -1.31 1.96
N PRO A 25 -12.09 -2.62 1.67
CA PRO A 25 -13.12 -3.15 0.78
C PRO A 25 -14.53 -2.79 1.26
N THR A 26 -15.46 -2.52 0.33
CA THR A 26 -16.83 -2.11 0.66
C THR A 26 -17.52 -3.07 1.63
N ARG A 27 -17.33 -4.38 1.45
CA ARG A 27 -17.88 -5.43 2.32
C ARG A 27 -17.45 -5.34 3.80
N PHE A 28 -16.39 -4.59 4.10
CA PHE A 28 -15.87 -4.41 5.47
C PHE A 28 -16.09 -3.00 6.01
N GLN A 29 -16.70 -2.08 5.27
CA GLN A 29 -16.85 -0.68 5.70
C GLN A 29 -17.69 -0.51 6.97
N GLU A 30 -18.65 -1.40 7.21
CA GLU A 30 -19.50 -1.35 8.41
C GLU A 30 -18.73 -1.73 9.69
N VAL A 31 -17.70 -2.57 9.55
CA VAL A 31 -16.90 -3.06 10.68
C VAL A 31 -15.61 -2.25 10.84
N ASP A 32 -14.91 -1.99 9.72
CA ASP A 32 -13.69 -1.21 9.67
C ASP A 32 -13.93 0.20 9.13
N LYS A 33 -14.08 1.15 10.05
CA LYS A 33 -14.36 2.56 9.76
C LYS A 33 -13.15 3.35 9.23
N ARG A 34 -11.95 2.74 9.12
CA ARG A 34 -10.71 3.46 8.82
C ARG A 34 -10.62 4.00 7.39
N CYS A 35 -11.54 3.66 6.48
CA CYS A 35 -11.60 4.02 5.06
C CYS A 35 -10.38 3.61 4.20
N VAL A 36 -9.17 3.74 4.75
CA VAL A 36 -7.87 3.45 4.15
C VAL A 36 -7.02 2.68 5.16
N ILE A 37 -6.40 1.61 4.70
CA ILE A 37 -5.36 0.87 5.42
C ILE A 37 -4.01 1.41 4.96
N GLN A 38 -3.16 1.74 5.92
CA GLN A 38 -1.78 2.16 5.67
C GLN A 38 -0.82 1.33 6.52
N ILE A 39 0.18 0.74 5.88
CA ILE A 39 1.22 -0.06 6.54
C ILE A 39 2.59 0.46 6.08
N ALA A 40 3.45 0.82 7.03
CA ALA A 40 4.84 1.17 6.71
C ALA A 40 5.59 -0.08 6.23
N LEU A 41 6.15 -0.02 5.03
CA LEU A 41 6.94 -1.13 4.49
C LEU A 41 8.38 -1.14 5.02
N ARG A 42 8.79 -0.13 5.79
CA ARG A 42 10.11 -0.05 6.47
C ARG A 42 11.28 -0.28 5.51
N THR A 43 11.22 0.34 4.34
CA THR A 43 12.31 0.34 3.36
C THR A 43 12.25 1.62 2.54
N GLN A 44 13.42 2.07 2.06
CA GLN A 44 13.54 3.14 1.07
C GLN A 44 13.80 2.59 -0.34
N SER A 45 14.17 1.30 -0.45
CA SER A 45 14.34 0.62 -1.75
C SER A 45 12.98 0.30 -2.37
N LEU A 46 12.77 0.76 -3.62
CA LEU A 46 11.55 0.51 -4.39
C LEU A 46 11.36 -1.00 -4.65
N GLU A 47 12.43 -1.73 -4.97
CA GLU A 47 12.37 -3.17 -5.25
C GLU A 47 11.87 -3.96 -4.03
N VAL A 48 12.49 -3.71 -2.86
CA VAL A 48 12.05 -4.34 -1.60
C VAL A 48 10.62 -3.93 -1.26
N ALA A 49 10.23 -2.69 -1.54
CA ALA A 49 8.87 -2.21 -1.33
C ALA A 49 7.86 -2.95 -2.22
N MET A 50 8.19 -3.18 -3.50
CA MET A 50 7.35 -3.95 -4.43
C MET A 50 7.18 -5.40 -3.97
N MET A 51 8.25 -6.06 -3.53
CA MET A 51 8.20 -7.41 -2.98
C MET A 51 7.28 -7.50 -1.76
N ARG A 52 7.46 -6.61 -0.78
CA ARG A 52 6.62 -6.56 0.44
C ARG A 52 5.17 -6.23 0.12
N ARG A 53 4.93 -5.31 -0.81
CA ARG A 53 3.59 -4.97 -1.31
C ARG A 53 2.91 -6.20 -1.92
N ASN A 54 3.62 -7.00 -2.73
CA ASN A 54 3.04 -8.18 -3.35
C ASN A 54 2.53 -9.17 -2.29
N GLY A 55 3.33 -9.46 -1.26
CA GLY A 55 2.89 -10.35 -0.18
C GLY A 55 1.66 -9.82 0.58
N LEU A 56 1.57 -8.51 0.81
CA LEU A 56 0.36 -7.90 1.41
C LEU A 56 -0.86 -7.97 0.48
N ALA A 57 -0.66 -7.74 -0.81
CA ALA A 57 -1.74 -7.77 -1.80
C ALA A 57 -2.26 -9.19 -2.04
N GLU A 58 -1.39 -10.20 -1.99
CA GLU A 58 -1.76 -11.62 -2.02
C GLU A 58 -2.57 -12.02 -0.78
N ALA A 59 -2.14 -11.59 0.40
CA ALA A 59 -2.88 -11.83 1.65
C ALA A 59 -4.25 -11.10 1.72
N ASP A 60 -4.45 -10.07 0.91
CA ASP A 60 -5.70 -9.30 0.81
C ASP A 60 -6.73 -9.95 -0.16
N GLN A 61 -6.33 -10.94 -0.98
CA GLN A 61 -7.25 -11.68 -1.88
C GLN A 61 -8.23 -12.55 -1.09
#